data_AF-R4Z2C7-F1
#
_entry.id   AF-R4Z2C7-F1
#
_cell.length_a   1.000
_cell.length_b   1.000
_cell.length_c   1.000
_cell.angle_alpha   90.00
_cell.angle_beta   90.00
_cell.angle_gamma   90.00
#
_symmetry.space_group_name_H-M   'P 1'
#
loop_
_entity.id
_entity.type
_entity.pdbx_description
1 polymer ?
#
loop_
_entity_poly.entity_id
_entity_poly.type
_entity_poly.pdbx_seq_one_letter_code
_entity_poly.pdbx_strand_id
1 'polypeptide(L)'
;MISSTVPFDFDLTLFDTDGAEAPANQSTIAQMGLEQNTEHHSAYRAINLARWNAVHTGGLTPDDVHLLHVEQWAKCAGLDADPQRLADFFLVALGAHGELYPGALDVVKRPSEYSATT
;
A
#
# COMPACT_ATOMS: atom_id res chain seq x y z
N MET A 1 22.61 -25.33 -4.49
CA MET A 1 21.40 -25.44 -5.33
C MET A 1 21.05 -24.01 -5.71
N ILE A 2 21.12 -23.65 -7.00
CA ILE A 2 20.70 -22.32 -7.47
C ILE A 2 19.18 -22.40 -7.64
N SER A 3 18.43 -21.55 -6.95
CA SER A 3 16.97 -21.49 -7.11
C SER A 3 16.63 -21.00 -8.52
N SER A 4 15.68 -21.66 -9.19
CA SER A 4 15.12 -21.20 -10.48
C SER A 4 14.18 -20.01 -10.33
N THR A 5 13.77 -19.71 -9.09
CA THR A 5 12.80 -18.65 -8.77
C THR A 5 13.46 -17.58 -7.91
N VAL A 6 13.28 -16.32 -8.31
CA VAL A 6 13.72 -15.13 -7.58
C VAL A 6 12.48 -14.36 -7.12
N PRO A 7 12.11 -14.39 -5.83
CA PRO A 7 11.03 -13.57 -5.30
C PRO A 7 11.50 -12.12 -5.15
N PHE A 8 10.64 -11.19 -5.54
CA PHE A 8 10.81 -9.77 -5.26
C PHE A 8 9.70 -9.35 -4.31
N ASP A 9 10.08 -8.59 -3.29
CA ASP A 9 9.11 -7.75 -2.60
C ASP A 9 8.64 -6.63 -3.55
N PHE A 10 7.44 -6.10 -3.33
CA PHE A 10 6.87 -5.07 -4.20
C PHE A 10 7.09 -3.67 -3.61
N ASP A 11 6.58 -3.44 -2.40
CA ASP A 11 6.62 -2.14 -1.74
C ASP A 11 8.05 -1.76 -1.36
N LEU A 12 8.43 -0.52 -1.64
CA LEU A 12 9.78 0.02 -1.37
C LEU A 12 10.94 -0.79 -2.02
N THR A 13 10.63 -1.69 -2.94
CA THR A 13 11.60 -2.50 -3.69
C THR A 13 11.42 -2.33 -5.19
N LEU A 14 10.21 -2.59 -5.70
CA LEU A 14 9.85 -2.38 -7.10
C LEU A 14 9.01 -1.11 -7.30
N PHE A 15 8.21 -0.76 -6.29
CA PHE A 15 7.22 0.31 -6.35
C PHE A 15 7.42 1.32 -5.22
N ASP A 16 7.35 2.61 -5.56
CA ASP A 16 7.54 3.73 -4.63
C ASP A 16 6.24 4.03 -3.85
N THR A 17 5.92 3.16 -2.90
CA THR A 17 4.76 3.34 -2.02
C THR A 17 4.85 4.62 -1.19
N ASP A 18 6.05 5.01 -0.74
CA ASP A 18 6.27 6.24 0.05
C ASP A 18 5.88 7.49 -0.75
N GLY A 19 6.25 7.55 -2.03
CA GLY A 19 5.85 8.64 -2.93
C GLY A 19 4.35 8.65 -3.25
N ALA A 20 3.72 7.48 -3.29
CA ALA A 20 2.32 7.30 -3.64
C ALA A 20 1.33 7.59 -2.50
N GLU A 21 1.75 7.37 -1.25
CA GLU A 21 0.86 7.27 -0.10
C GLU A 21 0.16 8.60 0.25
N ALA A 22 0.91 9.69 0.30
CA ALA A 22 0.37 11.02 0.59
C ALA A 22 -0.65 11.49 -0.46
N PRO A 23 -0.36 11.47 -1.78
CA PRO A 23 -1.35 11.85 -2.79
C PRO A 23 -2.53 10.87 -2.88
N ALA A 24 -2.33 9.58 -2.59
CA ALA A 24 -3.40 8.60 -2.50
C ALA A 24 -4.36 8.90 -1.33
N ASN A 25 -3.80 9.25 -0.17
CA ASN A 25 -4.57 9.69 0.99
C ASN A 25 -5.38 10.95 0.66
N GLN A 26 -4.74 11.96 0.06
CA GLN A 26 -5.39 13.20 -0.36
C GLN A 26 -6.54 12.94 -1.34
N SER A 27 -6.33 12.07 -2.34
CA SER A 27 -7.35 11.71 -3.32
C SER A 27 -8.53 10.97 -2.69
N THR A 28 -8.26 10.09 -1.74
CA THR A 28 -9.28 9.35 -1.00
C THR A 28 -10.12 10.30 -0.14
N ILE A 29 -9.48 11.23 0.58
CA ILE A 29 -10.16 12.28 1.37
C ILE A 29 -11.07 13.13 0.46
N ALA A 30 -10.54 13.59 -0.68
CA ALA A 30 -11.30 14.40 -1.63
C ALA A 30 -12.50 13.64 -2.22
N GLN A 31 -12.32 12.37 -2.60
CA GLN A 31 -13.37 11.52 -3.15
C GLN A 31 -14.51 11.27 -2.16
N MET A 32 -14.20 11.31 -0.86
CA MET A 32 -15.15 11.10 0.24
C MET A 32 -15.78 12.41 0.73
N GLY A 33 -15.42 13.56 0.14
CA GLY A 33 -15.96 14.86 0.51
C GLY A 33 -15.48 15.37 1.87
N LEU A 34 -14.29 14.96 2.30
CA LEU A 34 -13.72 15.28 3.60
C LEU A 34 -12.80 16.49 3.54
N GLU A 35 -12.67 17.20 4.66
CA GLU A 35 -11.73 18.31 4.76
C GLU A 35 -10.29 17.81 4.78
N GLN A 36 -9.42 18.48 4.02
CA GLN A 36 -7.99 18.18 4.00
C GLN A 36 -7.33 18.72 5.26
N ASN A 37 -6.72 17.84 6.05
CA ASN A 37 -5.89 18.21 7.19
C ASN A 37 -4.62 17.34 7.17
N THR A 38 -3.46 17.98 7.35
CA THR A 38 -2.15 17.32 7.47
C THR A 38 -2.07 16.25 8.56
N GLU A 39 -2.98 16.28 9.54
CA GLU A 39 -3.09 15.27 10.59
C GLU A 39 -3.59 13.92 10.06
N HIS A 40 -4.39 13.88 8.99
CA HIS A 40 -4.96 12.63 8.47
C HIS A 40 -3.92 11.68 7.91
N HIS A 41 -2.96 12.20 7.12
CA HIS A 41 -1.87 11.38 6.59
C HIS A 41 -0.96 10.88 7.71
N SER A 42 -0.60 11.74 8.67
CA SER A 42 0.25 11.34 9.81
C SER A 42 -0.41 10.28 10.69
N ALA A 43 -1.72 10.41 10.94
CA ALA A 43 -2.50 9.42 11.66
C ALA A 43 -2.57 8.09 10.88
N TYR A 44 -2.84 8.14 9.57
CA TYR A 44 -2.82 6.97 8.71
C TYR A 44 -1.47 6.24 8.81
N ARG A 45 -0.34 6.94 8.67
CA ARG A 45 1.00 6.34 8.71
C ARG A 45 1.27 5.61 10.03
N ALA A 46 0.95 6.25 11.14
CA ALA A 46 1.13 5.66 12.47
C ALA A 46 0.27 4.40 12.65
N ILE A 47 -0.99 4.45 12.20
CA ILE A 47 -1.92 3.33 12.23
C ILE A 47 -1.41 2.17 11.35
N ASN A 48 -0.94 2.46 10.13
CA ASN A 48 -0.44 1.48 9.18
C ASN A 48 0.82 0.77 9.72
N LEU A 49 1.80 1.54 10.22
CA LEU A 49 3.02 1.01 10.80
C LEU A 49 2.76 0.10 12.01
N ALA A 50 1.86 0.50 12.91
CA ALA A 50 1.51 -0.30 14.07
C ALA A 50 0.94 -1.69 13.70
N ARG A 51 0.22 -1.78 12.59
CA ARG A 51 -0.36 -3.06 12.12
C ARG A 51 0.67 -3.94 11.47
N TRP A 52 1.52 -3.39 10.62
CA TRP A 52 2.63 -4.15 10.07
C TRP A 52 3.54 -4.65 11.19
N ASN A 53 3.80 -3.86 12.23
CA ASN A 53 4.50 -4.37 13.43
C ASN A 53 3.74 -5.52 14.12
N ALA A 54 2.41 -5.49 14.17
CA ALA A 54 1.61 -6.60 14.68
C ALA A 54 1.68 -7.85 13.78
N VAL A 55 1.78 -7.68 12.45
CA VAL A 55 2.05 -8.79 11.52
C VAL A 55 3.41 -9.42 11.80
N HIS A 56 4.46 -8.60 11.91
CA HIS A 56 5.82 -9.09 12.21
C HIS A 56 5.94 -9.82 13.55
N THR A 57 5.08 -9.49 14.52
CA THR A 57 5.05 -10.15 15.83
C THR A 57 4.03 -11.30 15.92
N GLY A 58 3.34 -11.62 14.82
CA GLY A 58 2.37 -12.73 14.74
C GLY A 58 1.01 -12.43 15.36
N GLY A 59 0.71 -11.16 15.66
CA GLY A 59 -0.58 -10.72 16.19
C GLY A 59 -1.64 -10.43 15.13
N LEU A 60 -1.23 -10.22 13.86
CA LEU A 60 -2.09 -10.06 12.69
C LEU A 60 -1.53 -10.86 11.51
N THR A 61 -2.37 -11.12 10.52
CA THR A 61 -1.96 -11.59 9.20
C THR A 61 -1.86 -10.42 8.21
N PRO A 62 -1.13 -10.54 7.09
CA PRO A 62 -1.13 -9.51 6.04
C PRO A 62 -2.54 -9.14 5.55
N ASP A 63 -3.42 -10.13 5.41
CA ASP A 63 -4.81 -9.92 4.95
C ASP A 63 -5.62 -9.04 5.92
N ASP A 64 -5.29 -9.06 7.21
CA ASP A 64 -5.94 -8.23 8.22
C ASP A 64 -5.59 -6.74 8.07
N VAL A 65 -4.45 -6.39 7.46
CA VAL A 65 -3.98 -5.00 7.41
C VAL A 65 -4.86 -4.12 6.52
N HIS A 66 -5.28 -4.67 5.37
CA HIS A 66 -5.97 -3.94 4.30
C HIS A 66 -7.29 -3.28 4.74
N LEU A 67 -8.13 -3.99 5.49
CA LEU A 67 -9.42 -3.44 5.93
C LEU A 67 -9.28 -2.66 7.23
N LEU A 68 -8.55 -3.24 8.19
CA LEU A 68 -8.55 -2.71 9.54
C LEU A 68 -7.93 -1.28 9.57
N HIS A 69 -6.93 -0.96 8.71
CA HIS A 69 -6.26 0.35 8.74
C HIS A 69 -7.16 1.50 8.33
N VAL A 70 -8.06 1.21 7.40
CA VAL A 70 -9.06 2.12 6.88
C VAL A 70 -10.21 2.23 7.88
N GLU A 71 -10.63 1.14 8.51
CA GLU A 71 -11.64 1.19 9.59
C GLU A 71 -11.22 2.10 10.74
N GLN A 72 -9.96 2.00 11.19
CA GLN A 72 -9.45 2.83 12.27
C GLN A 72 -9.27 4.28 11.83
N TRP A 73 -8.83 4.50 10.59
CA TRP A 73 -8.74 5.84 10.02
C TRP A 73 -10.13 6.50 9.91
N ALA A 74 -11.14 5.77 9.43
CA ALA A 74 -12.52 6.21 9.37
C ALA A 74 -13.07 6.57 10.75
N LYS A 75 -12.84 5.71 11.75
CA LYS A 75 -13.23 5.99 13.16
C LYS A 75 -12.53 7.23 13.71
N CYS A 76 -11.22 7.36 13.52
CA CYS A 76 -10.45 8.51 13.99
C CYS A 76 -10.87 9.83 13.33
N ALA A 77 -11.25 9.78 12.06
CA ALA A 77 -11.73 10.94 11.31
C ALA A 77 -13.25 11.20 11.48
N GLY A 78 -13.96 10.39 12.27
CA GLY A 78 -15.41 10.56 12.51
C GLY A 78 -16.27 10.32 11.26
N LEU A 79 -15.80 9.46 10.34
CA LEU A 79 -16.43 9.24 9.05
C LEU A 79 -17.57 8.24 9.16
N ASP A 80 -18.76 8.62 8.68
CA ASP A 80 -19.84 7.69 8.38
C ASP A 80 -19.67 7.16 6.94
N ALA A 81 -18.62 6.35 6.76
CA ALA A 81 -18.22 5.81 5.47
C ALA A 81 -18.02 4.30 5.57
N ASP A 82 -18.39 3.59 4.51
CA ASP A 82 -18.10 2.16 4.37
C ASP A 82 -16.57 1.94 4.31
N PRO A 83 -15.98 1.23 5.29
CA PRO A 83 -14.54 0.98 5.33
C PRO A 83 -14.03 0.20 4.13
N GLN A 84 -14.84 -0.70 3.54
CA GLN A 84 -14.42 -1.44 2.35
C GLN A 84 -14.28 -0.50 1.15
N ARG A 85 -15.26 0.38 0.96
CA ARG A 85 -15.24 1.36 -0.13
C ARG A 85 -14.09 2.35 0.00
N LEU A 86 -13.76 2.76 1.23
CA LEU A 86 -12.59 3.59 1.50
C LEU A 86 -11.28 2.86 1.15
N ALA A 87 -11.15 1.58 1.52
CA ALA A 87 -9.96 0.78 1.22
C ALA A 87 -9.78 0.58 -0.29
N ASP A 88 -10.87 0.28 -1.00
CA ASP A 88 -10.86 0.13 -2.45
C ASP A 88 -10.42 1.43 -3.17
N PHE A 89 -10.96 2.58 -2.74
CA PHE A 89 -10.56 3.87 -3.30
C PHE A 89 -9.09 4.19 -3.00
N PHE A 90 -8.64 3.92 -1.77
CA PHE A 90 -7.25 4.15 -1.39
C PHE A 90 -6.29 3.29 -2.21
N LEU A 91 -6.61 2.02 -2.43
CA LEU A 91 -5.79 1.11 -3.23
C LEU A 91 -5.69 1.56 -4.70
N VAL A 92 -6.81 1.98 -5.30
CA VAL A 92 -6.81 2.54 -6.67
C VAL A 92 -5.97 3.83 -6.72
N ALA A 93 -6.12 4.69 -5.73
CA ALA A 93 -5.36 5.93 -5.65
C ALA A 93 -3.85 5.66 -5.46
N LEU A 94 -3.48 4.65 -4.67
CA LEU A 94 -2.09 4.25 -4.48
C LEU A 94 -1.47 3.80 -5.80
N GLY A 95 -2.16 2.98 -6.58
CA GLY A 95 -1.71 2.56 -7.92
C GLY A 95 -1.67 3.70 -8.94
N ALA A 96 -2.54 4.71 -8.81
CA ALA A 96 -2.58 5.85 -9.72
C ALA A 96 -1.47 6.89 -9.46
N HIS A 97 -1.00 6.99 -8.22
CA HIS A 97 0.01 7.98 -7.82
C HIS A 97 1.41 7.41 -7.62
N GLY A 98 1.55 6.09 -7.53
CA GLY A 98 2.86 5.49 -7.38
C GLY A 98 3.56 5.19 -8.70
N GLU A 99 4.88 5.16 -8.62
CA GLU A 99 5.75 4.86 -9.75
C GLU A 99 6.60 3.62 -9.44
N LEU A 100 6.98 2.88 -10.47
CA LEU A 100 8.04 1.88 -10.32
C LEU A 100 9.38 2.57 -10.17
N TYR A 101 10.25 2.06 -9.30
CA TYR A 101 11.62 2.57 -9.23
C TYR A 101 12.34 2.38 -10.58
N PRO A 102 13.28 3.28 -10.94
CA PRO A 102 14.06 3.15 -12.17
C PRO A 102 14.72 1.76 -12.28
N GLY A 103 14.46 1.06 -13.39
CA GLY A 103 14.99 -0.28 -13.65
C GLY A 103 14.25 -1.43 -12.99
N ALA A 104 13.23 -1.19 -12.15
CA ALA A 104 12.42 -2.25 -11.54
C ALA A 104 11.80 -3.18 -12.60
N LEU A 105 11.25 -2.60 -13.67
CA LEU A 105 10.69 -3.36 -14.78
C LEU A 105 11.73 -4.19 -15.52
N ASP A 106 12.94 -3.66 -15.71
CA ASP A 106 14.02 -4.37 -16.39
C ASP A 106 14.49 -5.57 -15.56
N VAL A 107 14.60 -5.39 -14.24
CA VAL A 107 14.99 -6.46 -13.30
C VAL A 107 13.96 -7.57 -13.27
N VAL A 108 12.66 -7.27 -13.28
CA VAL A 108 11.61 -8.29 -13.30
C VAL A 108 11.55 -9.05 -14.63
N LYS A 109 11.87 -8.40 -15.76
CA LYS A 109 11.87 -9.04 -17.09
C LYS A 109 13.06 -9.99 -17.31
N ARG A 110 14.25 -9.68 -16.80
CA ARG A 110 15.46 -10.50 -17.02
C ARG A 110 15.30 -11.98 -16.60
N PRO A 111 14.76 -12.33 -15.42
CA PRO A 111 14.51 -13.73 -15.05
C PRO A 111 13.52 -14.46 -15.96
N SER A 112 12.56 -13.74 -16.55
CA SER A 112 11.55 -14.32 -17.44
C SER A 112 12.15 -14.78 -18.79
N GLU A 113 13.21 -14.11 -19.25
CA GLU A 113 13.91 -14.43 -20.50
C GLU A 113 14.76 -15.72 -20.37
N TYR A 114 15.30 -16.00 -19.19
CA TYR A 114 16.06 -17.23 -18.93
C TYR A 114 15.17 -18.47 -18.88
N SER A 115 13.91 -18.34 -18.46
CA SER A 115 12.97 -19.47 -18.38
C SER A 115 12.36 -19.85 -19.74
N ALA A 116 12.40 -18.96 -20.75
CA ALA A 116 11.85 -19.22 -22.08
C ALA A 116 12.84 -19.94 -23.03
N THR A 117 14.08 -20.15 -22.60
CA THR A 117 15.17 -20.69 -23.45
C THR A 117 15.60 -22.11 -23.02
N THR A 118 14.85 -22.78 -22.14
CA THR A 118 15.08 -24.18 -21.72
C THR A 118 13.86 -25.03 -22.07
#